data_AF-A0A497SBU1-F1
#
_entry.id   AF-A0A497SBU1-F1
#
_cell.length_a   1.000
_cell.length_b   1.000
_cell.length_c   1.000
_cell.angle_alpha   90.00
_cell.angle_beta   90.00
_cell.angle_gamma   90.00
#
_symmetry.space_group_name_H-M   'P 1'
#
loop_
_entity.id
_entity.type
_entity.pdbx_description
1 polymer ?
#
loop_
_entity_poly.entity_id
_entity_poly.type
_entity_poly.pdbx_seq_one_letter_code
_entity_poly.pdbx_strand_id
1 'polypeptide(L)'
;MPVINVRITNINGNRNEKAKIKDNIEIKSNFRIVSTKMEKDNSGENLLRVNFSFDVQYNPSVGDIELKGYLLYKSPDLNKLVKESDDKITLEPDIIKEISTVILRESLLESSMIARKLRLPVPIRLPEITAKFQATEFAKAS
;
A
#
# COMPACT_ATOMS: atom_id res chain seq x y z
N MET A 1 -14.20 -9.02 14.07
CA MET A 1 -13.20 -8.30 13.25
C MET A 1 -12.53 -9.33 12.36
N PRO A 2 -12.44 -9.11 11.05
CA PRO A 2 -11.74 -10.03 10.19
C PRO A 2 -10.25 -10.05 10.53
N VAL A 3 -9.64 -11.23 10.48
CA VAL A 3 -8.18 -11.33 10.64
C VAL A 3 -7.58 -11.05 9.27
N ILE A 4 -6.79 -9.98 9.20
CA ILE A 4 -6.13 -9.52 7.99
C ILE A 4 -4.62 -9.59 8.21
N ASN A 5 -3.94 -10.47 7.47
CA ASN A 5 -2.48 -10.55 7.47
C ASN A 5 -1.95 -10.16 6.09
N VAL A 6 -1.09 -9.15 6.02
CA VAL A 6 -0.44 -8.72 4.78
C VAL A 6 1.00 -9.21 4.77
N ARG A 7 1.41 -9.78 3.64
CA ARG A 7 2.80 -10.20 3.41
C ARG A 7 3.29 -9.73 2.05
N ILE A 8 4.37 -8.95 2.09
CA ILE A 8 5.11 -8.58 0.89
C ILE A 8 6.05 -9.73 0.51
N THR A 9 6.01 -10.12 -0.77
CA THR A 9 6.82 -11.21 -1.32
C THR A 9 7.91 -10.71 -2.26
N ASN A 10 7.72 -9.53 -2.86
CA ASN A 10 8.71 -8.90 -3.73
C ASN A 10 8.76 -7.40 -3.46
N ILE A 11 9.98 -6.88 -3.38
CA ILE A 11 10.28 -5.46 -3.28
C ILE A 11 11.31 -5.13 -4.35
N ASN A 12 10.95 -4.22 -5.25
CA ASN A 12 11.85 -3.62 -6.21
C ASN A 12 11.82 -2.10 -6.06
N GLY A 13 12.98 -1.46 -6.12
CA GLY A 13 13.08 -0.02 -5.96
C GLY A 13 14.32 0.50 -6.68
N ASN A 14 14.11 1.39 -7.64
CA ASN A 14 15.15 1.90 -8.51
C ASN A 14 15.22 3.42 -8.40
N ARG A 15 16.45 3.94 -8.34
CA ARG A 15 16.75 5.37 -8.46
C ARG A 15 17.53 5.60 -9.74
N ASN A 16 17.07 6.55 -10.54
CA ASN A 16 17.77 6.98 -11.74
C ASN A 16 18.73 8.13 -11.42
N GLU A 17 20.02 7.82 -11.21
CA GLU A 17 21.06 8.83 -10.92
C GLU A 17 21.28 9.84 -12.05
N LYS A 18 20.88 9.51 -13.28
CA LYS A 18 21.07 10.39 -14.44
C LYS A 18 19.91 11.38 -14.63
N ALA A 19 18.85 11.26 -13.83
CA ALA A 19 17.69 12.13 -13.95
C ALA A 19 18.03 13.56 -13.52
N LYS A 20 17.85 14.53 -14.43
CA LYS A 20 18.01 15.95 -14.13
C LYS A 20 16.71 16.48 -13.51
N ILE A 21 16.73 16.71 -12.21
CA ILE A 21 15.61 17.32 -11.48
C ILE A 21 15.69 18.84 -11.73
N LYS A 22 14.88 19.34 -12.68
CA LYS A 22 14.75 20.78 -12.95
C LYS A 22 13.47 21.38 -12.35
N ASP A 23 12.45 20.56 -12.17
CA ASP A 23 11.10 20.97 -11.78
C ASP A 23 10.56 20.10 -10.63
N ASN A 24 9.33 20.38 -10.19
CA ASN A 24 8.61 19.58 -9.20
C ASN A 24 8.46 18.12 -9.66
N ILE A 25 8.67 17.20 -8.72
CA ILE A 25 8.50 15.75 -8.96
C ILE A 25 7.04 15.40 -8.67
N GLU A 26 6.31 14.96 -9.70
CA GLU A 26 4.99 14.37 -9.57
C GLU A 26 5.12 12.91 -9.12
N ILE A 27 4.33 12.51 -8.14
CA ILE A 27 4.33 11.15 -7.58
C ILE A 27 2.98 10.50 -7.87
N LYS A 28 2.99 9.37 -8.57
CA LYS A 28 1.80 8.57 -8.85
C LYS A 28 1.92 7.22 -8.16
N SER A 29 0.96 6.91 -7.29
CA SER A 29 0.87 5.63 -6.60
C SER A 29 -0.37 4.90 -7.07
N ASN A 30 -0.21 3.67 -7.54
CA ASN A 30 -1.30 2.83 -8.00
C ASN A 30 -1.26 1.49 -7.25
N PHE A 31 -2.42 0.93 -6.97
CA PHE A 31 -2.54 -0.42 -6.43
C PHE A 31 -3.47 -1.24 -7.31
N ARG A 32 -3.25 -2.55 -7.35
CA ARG A 32 -4.09 -3.48 -8.10
C ARG A 32 -4.21 -4.81 -7.37
N ILE A 33 -5.44 -5.32 -7.30
CA ILE A 33 -5.68 -6.72 -6.95
C ILE A 33 -5.41 -7.57 -8.20
N VAL A 34 -4.44 -8.47 -8.12
CA VAL A 34 -3.95 -9.29 -9.24
C VAL A 34 -4.80 -10.55 -9.38
N SER A 35 -5.04 -11.26 -8.28
CA SER A 35 -5.86 -12.47 -8.26
C SER A 35 -6.34 -12.77 -6.84
N THR A 36 -7.37 -13.61 -6.74
CA THR A 36 -7.90 -14.07 -5.46
C THR A 36 -8.07 -15.58 -5.48
N LYS A 37 -8.01 -16.22 -4.31
CA LYS A 37 -8.14 -17.68 -4.16
C LYS A 37 -8.70 -18.01 -2.78
N MET A 38 -9.63 -18.96 -2.72
CA MET A 38 -10.05 -19.57 -1.47
C MET A 38 -9.01 -20.60 -1.01
N GLU A 39 -8.58 -20.49 0.24
CA GLU A 39 -7.67 -21.44 0.88
C GLU A 39 -8.24 -21.85 2.24
N LYS A 40 -7.62 -22.83 2.89
CA LYS A 40 -7.92 -23.20 4.27
C LYS A 40 -6.73 -22.88 5.14
N ASP A 41 -6.98 -22.43 6.37
CA ASP A 41 -5.92 -22.24 7.35
C ASP A 41 -5.54 -23.58 7.99
N ASN A 42 -4.57 -23.54 8.90
CA ASN A 42 -4.11 -24.73 9.63
C ASN A 42 -5.20 -25.34 10.53
N SER A 43 -6.27 -24.60 10.83
CA SER A 43 -7.43 -25.07 11.58
C SER A 43 -8.54 -25.62 10.67
N GLY A 44 -8.37 -25.56 9.35
CA GLY A 44 -9.33 -26.03 8.36
C GLY A 44 -10.43 -25.02 8.00
N GLU A 45 -10.35 -23.80 8.53
CA GLU A 45 -11.33 -22.74 8.25
C GLU A 45 -11.00 -22.02 6.94
N ASN A 46 -12.04 -21.60 6.22
CA ASN A 46 -11.90 -20.92 4.94
C ASN A 46 -11.26 -19.53 5.12
N LEU A 47 -10.33 -19.20 4.24
CA LEU A 47 -9.72 -17.88 4.13
C LEU A 47 -9.63 -17.46 2.67
N LEU A 48 -9.69 -16.17 2.43
CA LEU A 48 -9.50 -15.58 1.11
C LEU A 48 -8.07 -15.04 1.01
N ARG A 49 -7.30 -15.61 0.09
CA ARG A 49 -6.00 -15.06 -0.31
C ARG A 49 -6.19 -14.07 -1.45
N VAL A 50 -5.66 -12.87 -1.30
CA VAL A 50 -5.71 -11.80 -2.30
C VAL A 50 -4.28 -11.41 -2.67
N ASN A 51 -3.86 -11.72 -3.89
CA ASN A 51 -2.58 -11.29 -4.43
C ASN A 51 -2.71 -9.88 -4.98
N PHE A 52 -1.72 -9.02 -4.72
CA PHE A 52 -1.74 -7.62 -5.12
C PHE A 52 -0.39 -7.14 -5.64
N SER A 53 -0.43 -6.05 -6.40
CA SER A 53 0.73 -5.22 -6.74
C SER A 53 0.47 -3.77 -6.36
N PHE A 54 1.55 -3.08 -6.02
CA PHE A 54 1.54 -1.66 -5.71
C PHE A 54 2.76 -1.00 -6.35
N ASP A 55 2.53 0.09 -7.06
CA ASP A 55 3.54 0.75 -7.89
C ASP A 55 3.58 2.24 -7.56
N VAL A 56 4.78 2.76 -7.35
CA VAL A 56 5.06 4.20 -7.21
C VAL A 56 5.94 4.63 -8.36
N GLN A 57 5.44 5.56 -9.16
CA GLN A 57 6.16 6.14 -10.29
C GLN A 57 6.40 7.63 -10.03
N TYR A 58 7.61 8.07 -10.35
CA TYR A 58 8.02 9.45 -10.22
C TYR A 58 8.21 10.09 -11.59
N ASN A 59 7.69 11.29 -11.78
CA ASN A 59 7.79 12.04 -13.03
C ASN A 59 8.40 13.44 -12.75
N PRO A 60 9.50 13.86 -13.38
CA PRO A 60 10.31 13.12 -14.37
C PRO A 60 10.90 11.82 -13.79
N SER A 61 11.27 10.86 -14.64
CA SER A 61 11.69 9.50 -14.26
C SER A 61 12.97 9.46 -13.42
N VAL A 62 12.84 9.82 -12.15
CA VAL A 62 13.90 9.82 -11.12
C VAL A 62 13.98 8.49 -10.39
N GLY A 63 12.96 7.63 -10.54
CA GLY A 63 12.91 6.31 -9.95
C GLY A 63 11.53 5.67 -10.05
N ASP A 64 11.44 4.47 -9.49
CA ASP A 64 10.23 3.67 -9.36
C ASP A 64 10.34 2.74 -8.15
N ILE A 65 9.19 2.34 -7.60
CA ILE A 65 9.08 1.33 -6.55
C ILE A 65 7.94 0.39 -6.95
N GLU A 66 8.20 -0.92 -6.94
CA GLU A 66 7.19 -1.97 -7.15
C GLU A 66 7.18 -2.90 -5.93
N LEU A 67 6.00 -3.11 -5.37
CA LEU A 67 5.74 -4.06 -4.31
C LEU A 67 4.74 -5.11 -4.80
N LYS A 68 5.05 -6.38 -4.56
CA LYS A 68 4.09 -7.49 -4.77
C LYS A 68 3.94 -8.27 -3.50
N GLY A 69 2.73 -8.77 -3.27
CA GLY A 69 2.43 -9.50 -2.05
C GLY A 69 1.08 -10.16 -2.09
N TYR A 70 0.68 -10.67 -0.93
CA TYR A 70 -0.65 -11.18 -0.72
C TYR A 70 -1.19 -10.80 0.65
N LEU A 71 -2.51 -10.74 0.73
CA LEU A 71 -3.28 -10.52 1.95
C LEU A 71 -4.11 -11.78 2.22
N LEU A 72 -4.15 -12.24 3.47
CA LEU A 72 -5.04 -13.28 3.94
C LEU A 72 -6.19 -12.63 4.70
N TYR A 73 -7.42 -12.86 4.23
CA TYR A 73 -8.65 -12.30 4.80
C TYR A 73 -9.50 -13.43 5.37
N LYS A 74 -9.86 -13.32 6.64
CA LYS A 74 -10.70 -14.29 7.34
C LYS A 74 -11.86 -13.59 8.02
N SER A 75 -13.08 -14.04 7.75
CA SER A 75 -14.31 -13.51 8.35
C SER A 75 -15.27 -14.65 8.69
N PRO A 76 -16.05 -14.59 9.79
CA PRO A 76 -17.09 -15.58 10.08
C PRO A 76 -18.11 -15.73 8.95
N ASP A 77 -18.40 -14.65 8.21
CA ASP A 77 -19.37 -14.63 7.12
C ASP A 77 -18.70 -14.75 5.73
N LEU A 78 -17.46 -15.24 5.64
CA LEU A 78 -16.69 -15.26 4.39
C LEU A 78 -17.45 -15.93 3.23
N ASN A 79 -18.12 -17.05 3.49
CA ASN A 79 -18.89 -17.79 2.47
C ASN A 79 -20.12 -17.03 1.94
N LYS A 80 -20.61 -16.01 2.68
CA LYS A 80 -21.70 -15.14 2.22
C LYS A 80 -21.18 -13.96 1.40
N LEU A 81 -19.98 -13.51 1.73
CA LEU A 81 -19.35 -12.31 1.17
C LEU A 81 -18.45 -12.61 -0.05
N VAL A 82 -18.16 -13.89 -0.26
CA VAL A 82 -17.37 -14.40 -1.37
C VAL A 82 -18.19 -15.46 -2.11
N LYS A 83 -18.46 -15.22 -3.39
CA LYS A 83 -19.13 -16.19 -4.26
C LYS A 83 -18.08 -16.79 -5.19
N GLU A 84 -17.86 -18.09 -5.04
CA GLU A 84 -16.99 -18.87 -5.92
C GLU A 84 -17.83 -19.54 -7.00
N SER A 85 -17.41 -19.39 -8.24
CA SER A 85 -17.93 -20.09 -9.43
C SER A 85 -16.74 -20.68 -10.18
N ASP A 86 -16.97 -21.64 -11.07
CA ASP A 86 -15.93 -22.50 -11.67
C ASP A 86 -14.60 -21.78 -11.99
N ASP A 87 -14.65 -20.61 -12.65
CA ASP A 87 -13.44 -19.85 -13.02
C ASP A 87 -13.31 -18.47 -12.35
N LYS A 88 -14.24 -18.08 -11.46
CA LYS A 88 -14.30 -16.69 -10.94
C LYS A 88 -14.70 -16.62 -9.49
N ILE A 89 -14.01 -15.75 -8.76
CA ILE A 89 -14.37 -15.35 -7.40
C ILE A 89 -14.94 -13.93 -7.46
N THR A 90 -16.16 -13.77 -6.98
CA THR A 90 -16.81 -12.46 -6.84
C THR A 90 -16.80 -12.04 -5.37
N LEU A 91 -16.26 -10.86 -5.10
CA LEU A 91 -16.23 -10.26 -3.77
C LEU A 91 -17.31 -9.20 -3.63
N GLU A 92 -18.01 -9.19 -2.50
CA GLU A 92 -18.93 -8.10 -2.19
C GLU A 92 -18.17 -6.77 -1.99
N PRO A 93 -18.77 -5.61 -2.33
CA PRO A 93 -18.09 -4.32 -2.34
C PRO A 93 -17.40 -3.93 -1.02
N ASP A 94 -18.01 -4.29 0.11
CA ASP A 94 -17.48 -3.98 1.44
C ASP A 94 -16.13 -4.67 1.70
N ILE A 95 -16.00 -5.94 1.28
CA ILE A 95 -14.72 -6.66 1.37
C ILE A 95 -13.69 -6.01 0.46
N ILE A 96 -14.05 -5.65 -0.77
CA ILE A 96 -13.12 -5.01 -1.71
C ILE A 96 -12.58 -3.72 -1.09
N LYS A 97 -13.45 -2.91 -0.49
CA LYS A 97 -13.06 -1.67 0.18
C LYS A 97 -12.12 -1.93 1.36
N GLU A 98 -12.44 -2.88 2.22
CA GLU A 98 -11.63 -3.21 3.39
C GLU A 98 -10.23 -3.72 2.99
N ILE A 99 -10.19 -4.71 2.09
CA ILE A 99 -8.94 -5.29 1.57
C ILE A 99 -8.09 -4.21 0.87
N SER A 100 -8.71 -3.40 0.01
CA SER A 100 -8.01 -2.31 -0.69
C SER A 100 -7.42 -1.28 0.28
N THR A 101 -8.16 -0.94 1.34
CA THR A 101 -7.71 0.02 2.35
C THR A 101 -6.46 -0.49 3.08
N VAL A 102 -6.47 -1.76 3.49
CA VAL A 102 -5.32 -2.36 4.18
C VAL A 102 -4.12 -2.50 3.25
N ILE A 103 -4.32 -3.00 2.02
CA ILE A 103 -3.23 -3.10 1.03
C ILE A 103 -2.61 -1.73 0.77
N LEU A 104 -3.43 -0.71 0.56
CA LEU A 104 -2.96 0.66 0.29
C LEU A 104 -2.16 1.20 1.47
N ARG A 105 -2.66 1.04 2.70
CA ARG A 105 -2.00 1.53 3.91
C ARG A 105 -0.64 0.88 4.11
N GLU A 106 -0.56 -0.45 4.09
CA GLU A 106 0.69 -1.19 4.29
C GLU A 106 1.69 -0.89 3.17
N SER A 107 1.24 -0.85 1.91
CA SER A 107 2.11 -0.60 0.76
C SER A 107 2.64 0.84 0.75
N LEU A 108 1.85 1.82 1.18
CA LEU A 108 2.29 3.21 1.31
C LEU A 108 3.36 3.36 2.40
N LEU A 109 3.21 2.68 3.54
CA LEU A 109 4.20 2.71 4.61
C LEU A 109 5.53 2.12 4.15
N GLU A 110 5.49 0.94 3.55
CA GLU A 110 6.68 0.22 3.07
C GLU A 110 7.37 0.96 1.92
N SER A 111 6.61 1.42 0.92
CA SER A 111 7.17 2.24 -0.16
C SER A 111 7.78 3.54 0.35
N SER A 112 7.26 4.14 1.42
CA SER A 112 7.87 5.32 2.04
C SER A 112 9.20 5.01 2.72
N MET A 113 9.34 3.84 3.35
CA MET A 113 10.62 3.40 3.92
C MET A 113 11.66 3.17 2.81
N ILE A 114 11.25 2.56 1.70
CA ILE A 114 12.12 2.33 0.53
C ILE A 114 12.50 3.65 -0.13
N ALA A 115 11.54 4.54 -0.37
CA ALA A 115 11.78 5.87 -0.95
C ALA A 115 12.81 6.64 -0.13
N ARG A 116 12.71 6.62 1.21
CA ARG A 116 13.72 7.24 2.09
C ARG A 116 15.12 6.64 1.90
N LYS A 117 15.25 5.32 1.79
CA LYS A 117 16.54 4.65 1.55
C LYS A 117 17.13 5.03 0.18
N LEU A 118 16.26 5.13 -0.83
CA LEU A 118 16.62 5.55 -2.19
C LEU A 118 16.70 7.08 -2.34
N ARG A 119 16.53 7.87 -1.26
CA ARG A 119 16.47 9.33 -1.28
C ARG A 119 15.47 9.90 -2.31
N LEU A 120 14.38 9.19 -2.57
CA LEU A 120 13.25 9.63 -3.37
C LEU A 120 12.21 10.34 -2.48
N PRO A 121 11.39 11.25 -3.02
CA PRO A 121 10.24 11.80 -2.30
C PRO A 121 9.33 10.68 -1.79
N VAL A 122 8.76 10.84 -0.60
CA VAL A 122 7.85 9.81 -0.05
C VAL A 122 6.47 9.88 -0.73
N PRO A 123 5.85 8.74 -1.06
CA PRO A 123 4.52 8.70 -1.68
C PRO A 123 3.36 8.99 -0.71
N ILE A 124 3.65 9.19 0.58
CA ILE A 124 2.66 9.58 1.59
C ILE A 124 2.60 11.11 1.70
N ARG A 125 1.38 11.66 1.66
CA ARG A 125 1.14 13.05 2.10
C ARG A 125 1.23 13.10 3.62
N LEU A 126 2.27 13.75 4.13
CA LEU A 126 2.42 14.01 5.55
C LEU A 126 1.43 15.11 5.98
N PRO A 127 0.95 15.08 7.23
CA PRO A 127 0.16 16.18 7.76
C PRO A 127 1.01 17.46 7.76
N GLU A 128 0.49 18.51 7.16
CA GLU A 128 1.08 19.85 7.23
C GLU A 128 0.44 20.61 8.40
N ILE A 129 1.27 21.31 9.18
CA ILE A 129 0.74 22.19 10.23
C ILE A 129 0.17 23.42 9.54
N THR A 130 -1.15 23.52 9.48
CA THR A 130 -1.87 24.67 8.93
C THR A 130 -2.18 25.74 9.98
N ALA A 131 -1.65 25.60 11.20
CA ALA A 131 -1.85 26.55 12.27
C ALA A 131 -1.21 27.90 11.94
N LYS A 132 -1.94 29.00 12.20
CA LYS A 132 -1.38 30.34 12.17
C LYS A 132 -0.53 30.54 13.42
N PHE A 133 0.78 30.37 13.28
CA PHE A 133 1.72 30.68 14.35
C PHE A 133 1.82 32.19 14.51
N GLN A 134 1.66 32.68 15.75
CA GLN A 134 2.00 34.06 16.11
C GLN A 134 3.48 34.10 16.51
N ALA A 135 4.15 35.21 16.20
CA ALA A 135 5.53 35.42 16.63
C ALA A 135 5.58 35.35 18.16
N THR A 136 6.29 34.36 18.68
CA THR A 136 6.44 34.10 20.11
C THR A 136 7.93 34.06 20.43
N GLU A 137 8.35 34.78 21.47
CA GLU A 137 9.74 34.80 21.92
C GLU A 137 10.02 33.54 22.75
N PHE A 138 11.11 32.85 22.42
CA PHE A 138 11.59 31.70 23.19
C PHE A 138 12.89 32.08 23.90
N ALA A 139 13.07 31.61 25.13
CA ALA A 139 14.32 31.80 25.86
C ALA A 139 15.48 31.20 25.07
N LYS A 140 16.58 31.93 24.96
CA LYS A 140 17.79 31.47 24.26
C LYS A 140 18.40 30.29 25.02
N ALA A 141 18.61 29.17 24.34
CA ALA A 141 19.33 28.04 24.91
C ALA A 141 20.77 28.47 25.31
N SER A 142 21.20 28.05 26.51
CA SER A 142 22.52 28.35 27.08
C SER A 142 23.64 27.63 26.35
#